data_AF-A0A3G6TAH2-F1
#
_entry.id   AF-A0A3G6TAH2-F1
#
_cell.length_a   1.000
_cell.length_b   1.000
_cell.length_c   1.000
_cell.angle_alpha   90.00
_cell.angle_beta   90.00
_cell.angle_gamma   90.00
#
_symmetry.space_group_name_H-M   'P 1'
#
loop_
_entity.id
_entity.type
_entity.pdbx_description
1 polymer ?
#
loop_
_entity_poly.entity_id
_entity_poly.type
_entity_poly.pdbx_seq_one_letter_code
_entity_poly.pdbx_strand_id
1 'polypeptide(L)'
;MATYESFIKIKGSVGDLVFYTLNGKNVVRKKSGFNKKAFKKAPSYEKVRQNSSEFGHCSKTGKIIRKSLDPYLKDTGDALLYQKFAKLMTEIKDLDIVSERGKRTVENGLKTENGRKILNAFQFGEIKNVLSEIERQGRILYIKGEKAEKAVIITLKLDSETYTAEKAEEDLYLNRDNISFKKQFSDNDFVLYFMILKNENNKISHMGFL
;
A
#
# COMPACT_ATOMS: atom_id res chain seq x y z
N MET A 1 -2.22 -33.39 -19.64
CA MET A 1 -3.11 -34.25 -18.82
C MET A 1 -3.42 -35.48 -19.65
N ALA A 2 -3.48 -36.67 -19.07
CA ALA A 2 -3.80 -37.91 -19.77
C ALA A 2 -5.04 -38.56 -19.14
N THR A 3 -5.79 -39.32 -19.92
CA THR A 3 -6.85 -40.20 -19.41
C THR A 3 -6.25 -41.55 -19.00
N TYR A 4 -6.87 -42.22 -18.04
CA TYR A 4 -6.42 -43.52 -17.54
C TYR A 4 -7.61 -44.48 -17.42
N GLU A 5 -7.48 -45.66 -18.03
CA GLU A 5 -8.46 -46.74 -17.92
C GLU A 5 -7.81 -47.96 -17.27
N SER A 6 -8.49 -48.52 -16.27
CA SER A 6 -8.04 -49.69 -15.53
C SER A 6 -9.19 -50.30 -14.75
N PHE A 7 -9.08 -51.61 -14.50
CA PHE A 7 -9.96 -52.33 -13.59
C PHE A 7 -9.86 -51.81 -12.14
N ILE A 8 -8.68 -51.31 -11.75
CA ILE A 8 -8.44 -50.76 -10.41
C ILE A 8 -8.70 -49.26 -10.43
N LYS A 9 -9.62 -48.79 -9.58
CA LYS A 9 -9.94 -47.37 -9.41
C LYS A 9 -8.99 -46.73 -8.40
N ILE A 10 -8.03 -45.95 -8.89
CA ILE A 10 -7.10 -45.18 -8.05
C ILE A 10 -7.60 -43.75 -7.95
N LYS A 11 -7.73 -43.23 -6.72
CA LYS A 11 -7.97 -41.81 -6.43
C LYS A 11 -6.91 -41.31 -5.47
N GLY A 12 -6.31 -40.17 -5.76
CA GLY A 12 -5.23 -39.59 -4.94
C GLY A 12 -3.87 -39.62 -5.63
N SER A 13 -2.80 -39.57 -4.84
CA SER A 13 -1.43 -39.45 -5.36
C SER A 13 -0.66 -40.76 -5.29
N VAL A 14 -0.01 -41.16 -6.39
CA VAL A 14 0.96 -42.27 -6.42
C VAL A 14 2.24 -41.76 -7.06
N GLY A 15 3.33 -41.71 -6.28
CA GLY A 15 4.59 -41.10 -6.73
C GLY A 15 4.39 -39.66 -7.22
N ASP A 16 4.80 -39.39 -8.46
CA ASP A 16 4.65 -38.09 -9.14
C ASP A 16 3.33 -37.94 -9.90
N LEU A 17 2.38 -38.87 -9.77
CA LEU A 17 1.10 -38.84 -10.47
C LEU A 17 -0.05 -38.55 -9.49
N VAL A 18 -1.04 -37.81 -9.96
CA VAL A 18 -2.30 -37.52 -9.25
C VAL A 18 -3.45 -38.03 -10.11
N PHE A 19 -4.23 -38.93 -9.54
CA PHE A 19 -5.39 -39.58 -10.15
C PHE A 19 -6.67 -38.98 -9.59
N TYR A 20 -7.57 -38.54 -10.47
CA TYR A 20 -8.87 -37.98 -10.10
C TYR A 20 -9.88 -38.17 -11.23
N THR A 21 -11.16 -37.96 -10.94
CA THR A 21 -12.23 -38.00 -11.94
C THR A 21 -12.54 -36.57 -12.39
N LEU A 22 -12.52 -36.32 -13.69
CA LEU A 22 -12.89 -35.05 -14.31
C LEU A 22 -13.99 -35.33 -15.34
N ASN A 23 -15.17 -34.72 -15.15
CA ASN A 23 -16.33 -34.88 -16.04
C ASN A 23 -16.67 -36.36 -16.32
N GLY A 24 -16.67 -37.19 -15.28
CA GLY A 24 -16.96 -38.63 -15.38
C GLY A 24 -15.83 -39.49 -15.95
N LYS A 25 -14.72 -38.90 -16.42
CA LYS A 25 -13.56 -39.63 -16.94
C LYS A 25 -12.43 -39.69 -15.91
N ASN A 26 -11.78 -40.84 -15.81
CA ASN A 26 -10.58 -41.00 -14.98
C ASN A 26 -9.39 -40.33 -15.68
N VAL A 27 -8.77 -39.38 -14.99
CA VAL A 27 -7.63 -38.62 -15.48
C VAL A 27 -6.43 -38.75 -14.55
N VAL A 28 -5.26 -38.71 -15.16
CA VAL A 28 -3.98 -38.69 -14.47
C VAL A 28 -3.19 -37.46 -14.93
N ARG A 29 -2.60 -36.76 -13.96
CA ARG A 29 -1.64 -35.69 -14.22
C ARG A 29 -0.37 -35.94 -13.43
N LYS A 30 0.76 -35.44 -13.92
CA LYS A 30 1.91 -35.25 -13.02
C LYS A 30 1.52 -34.27 -11.91
N LYS A 31 2.01 -34.50 -10.70
CA LYS A 31 1.96 -33.54 -9.59
C LYS A 31 2.49 -32.22 -10.12
N SER A 32 1.58 -31.28 -10.33
CA SER A 32 1.94 -29.88 -10.50
C SER A 32 1.76 -29.22 -9.15
N GLY A 33 2.78 -28.50 -8.75
CA GLY A 33 2.86 -27.83 -7.45
C GLY A 33 4.01 -26.84 -7.49
N PHE A 34 4.03 -25.97 -6.49
CA PHE A 34 5.10 -25.00 -6.33
C PHE A 34 6.43 -25.72 -6.07
N ASN A 35 7.33 -25.73 -7.06
CA ASN A 35 8.68 -26.24 -6.89
C ASN A 35 9.61 -25.07 -6.52
N LYS A 36 10.04 -25.00 -5.25
CA LYS A 36 10.89 -23.90 -4.74
C LYS A 36 12.22 -23.76 -5.51
N LYS A 37 12.82 -24.86 -5.97
CA LYS A 37 14.05 -24.83 -6.79
C LYS A 37 13.76 -24.25 -8.17
N ALA A 38 12.67 -24.68 -8.81
CA ALA A 38 12.24 -24.16 -10.11
C ALA A 38 11.81 -22.69 -10.01
N PHE A 39 11.11 -22.30 -8.96
CA PHE A 39 10.73 -20.90 -8.71
C PHE A 39 11.95 -19.98 -8.69
N LYS A 40 13.05 -20.40 -8.05
CA LYS A 40 14.27 -19.60 -7.95
C LYS A 40 15.02 -19.43 -9.27
N LYS A 41 15.05 -20.45 -10.13
CA LYS A 41 15.97 -20.52 -11.27
C LYS A 41 15.31 -20.59 -12.64
N ALA A 42 14.12 -21.17 -12.77
CA ALA A 42 13.54 -21.46 -14.07
C ALA A 42 13.00 -20.17 -14.74
N PRO A 43 13.22 -20.00 -16.05
CA PRO A 43 12.69 -18.86 -16.82
C PRO A 43 11.16 -18.76 -16.77
N SER A 44 10.46 -19.89 -16.73
CA SER A 44 8.98 -19.94 -16.65
C SER A 44 8.40 -19.23 -15.41
N TYR A 45 9.19 -19.05 -14.35
CA TYR A 45 8.78 -18.35 -13.13
C TYR A 45 9.25 -16.89 -13.06
N GLU A 46 9.90 -16.35 -14.09
CA GLU A 46 10.47 -15.00 -14.08
C GLU A 46 9.42 -13.92 -13.76
N LYS A 47 8.32 -13.87 -14.52
CA LYS A 47 7.22 -12.92 -14.27
C LYS A 47 6.62 -13.07 -12.88
N VAL A 48 6.52 -14.30 -12.38
CA VAL A 48 5.99 -14.59 -11.04
C VAL A 48 6.94 -14.08 -9.96
N ARG A 49 8.26 -14.26 -10.12
CA ARG A 49 9.28 -13.72 -9.22
C ARG A 49 9.25 -12.20 -9.20
N GLN A 50 9.20 -11.57 -10.38
CA GLN A 50 9.13 -10.11 -10.50
C GLN A 50 7.90 -9.56 -9.77
N ASN A 51 6.71 -10.11 -10.04
CA ASN A 51 5.48 -9.68 -9.38
C ASN A 51 5.52 -9.93 -7.86
N SER A 52 6.09 -11.05 -7.43
CA SER A 52 6.19 -11.40 -5.99
C SER A 52 7.14 -10.47 -5.24
N SER A 53 8.26 -10.09 -5.87
CA SER A 53 9.22 -9.10 -5.36
C SER A 53 8.53 -7.74 -5.14
N GLU A 54 7.89 -7.24 -6.19
CA GLU A 54 7.16 -5.97 -6.19
C GLU A 54 6.01 -5.95 -5.17
N PHE A 55 5.22 -7.03 -5.09
CA PHE A 55 4.12 -7.13 -4.13
C PHE A 55 4.62 -7.19 -2.67
N GLY A 56 5.75 -7.89 -2.45
CA GLY A 56 6.40 -7.92 -1.14
C GLY A 56 6.85 -6.53 -0.69
N HIS A 57 7.41 -5.74 -1.61
CA HIS A 57 7.76 -4.34 -1.36
C HIS A 57 6.51 -3.50 -1.01
N CYS A 58 5.46 -3.54 -1.84
CA CYS A 58 4.19 -2.82 -1.60
C CYS A 58 3.58 -3.15 -0.23
N SER A 59 3.57 -4.43 0.13
CA SER A 59 3.01 -4.90 1.41
C SER A 59 3.77 -4.33 2.61
N LYS A 60 5.10 -4.25 2.53
CA LYS A 60 5.94 -3.72 3.60
C LYS A 60 5.86 -2.21 3.68
N THR A 61 5.93 -1.49 2.56
CA THR A 61 5.75 -0.02 2.51
C THR A 61 4.38 0.37 3.05
N GLY A 62 3.33 -0.32 2.61
CA GLY A 62 1.98 -0.10 3.14
C GLY A 62 1.84 -0.43 4.63
N LYS A 63 2.64 -1.35 5.17
CA LYS A 63 2.68 -1.66 6.60
C LYS A 63 3.36 -0.56 7.41
N ILE A 64 4.50 -0.03 6.96
CA ILE A 64 5.23 0.99 7.73
C ILE A 64 4.42 2.29 7.81
N ILE A 65 3.78 2.71 6.71
CA ILE A 65 2.94 3.92 6.69
C ILE A 65 1.76 3.76 7.66
N ARG A 66 0.99 2.67 7.54
CA ARG A 66 -0.15 2.42 8.44
C ARG A 66 0.29 2.31 9.90
N LYS A 67 1.43 1.66 10.18
CA LYS A 67 1.97 1.54 11.54
C LYS A 67 2.32 2.93 12.12
N SER A 68 2.90 3.82 11.32
CA SER A 68 3.23 5.18 11.77
C SER A 68 1.99 6.02 12.10
N LEU A 69 0.86 5.74 11.43
CA LEU A 69 -0.42 6.42 11.59
C LEU A 69 -1.41 5.69 12.53
N ASP A 70 -1.06 4.52 13.06
CA ASP A 70 -1.94 3.64 13.85
C ASP A 70 -2.75 4.35 14.97
N PRO A 71 -2.20 5.32 15.72
CA PRO A 71 -2.97 6.03 16.75
C PRO A 71 -4.24 6.72 16.22
N TYR A 72 -4.24 7.13 14.95
CA TYR A 72 -5.33 7.87 14.33
C TYR A 72 -6.21 7.00 13.44
N LEU A 73 -5.67 5.88 12.93
CA LEU A 73 -6.40 4.98 12.06
C LEU A 73 -7.46 4.14 12.79
N LYS A 74 -7.33 3.96 14.11
CA LYS A 74 -8.32 3.23 14.92
C LYS A 74 -9.71 3.86 14.86
N ASP A 75 -9.78 5.19 14.79
CA ASP A 75 -11.03 5.94 14.74
C ASP A 75 -11.76 5.81 13.39
N THR A 76 -11.08 5.30 12.36
CA THR A 76 -11.67 5.13 11.01
C THR A 76 -12.62 3.95 10.93
N GLY A 77 -12.48 2.94 11.81
CA GLY A 77 -13.28 1.72 11.81
C GLY A 77 -13.16 0.86 10.53
N ASP A 78 -12.21 1.14 9.64
CA ASP A 78 -12.13 0.49 8.32
C ASP A 78 -11.49 -0.91 8.42
N ALA A 79 -12.35 -1.93 8.52
CA ALA A 79 -11.93 -3.33 8.57
C ALA A 79 -11.16 -3.81 7.32
N LEU A 80 -11.29 -3.09 6.19
CA LEU A 80 -10.64 -3.42 4.92
C LEU A 80 -9.44 -2.51 4.61
N LEU A 81 -9.01 -1.68 5.56
CA LEU A 81 -7.93 -0.72 5.36
C LEU A 81 -6.64 -1.39 4.88
N TYR A 82 -6.32 -2.57 5.41
CA TYR A 82 -5.14 -3.33 4.97
C TYR A 82 -5.18 -3.64 3.47
N GLN A 83 -6.29 -4.18 2.98
CA GLN A 83 -6.49 -4.60 1.60
C GLN A 83 -6.52 -3.39 0.66
N LYS A 84 -7.27 -2.34 1.04
CA LYS A 84 -7.35 -1.08 0.28
C LYS A 84 -5.98 -0.41 0.15
N PHE A 85 -5.21 -0.36 1.25
CA PHE A 85 -3.89 0.26 1.23
C PHE A 85 -2.86 -0.59 0.47
N ALA A 86 -2.94 -1.92 0.55
CA ALA A 86 -2.09 -2.80 -0.27
C ALA A 86 -2.36 -2.62 -1.77
N LYS A 87 -3.63 -2.45 -2.16
CA LYS A 87 -4.04 -2.12 -3.53
C LYS A 87 -3.47 -0.75 -3.94
N LEU A 88 -3.63 0.27 -3.11
CA LEU A 88 -3.09 1.61 -3.32
C LEU A 88 -1.57 1.59 -3.57
N MET A 89 -0.80 0.91 -2.72
CA MET A 89 0.65 0.78 -2.90
C MET A 89 1.01 0.10 -4.22
N THR A 90 0.23 -0.90 -4.63
CA THR A 90 0.44 -1.61 -5.91
C THR A 90 0.18 -0.68 -7.09
N GLU A 91 -0.90 0.08 -7.07
CA GLU A 91 -1.25 1.07 -8.11
C GLU A 91 -0.16 2.14 -8.23
N ILE A 92 0.32 2.67 -7.10
CA ILE A 92 1.39 3.68 -7.08
C ILE A 92 2.70 3.09 -7.61
N LYS A 93 3.08 1.88 -7.18
CA LYS A 93 4.28 1.19 -7.66
C LYS A 93 4.20 0.88 -9.16
N ASP A 94 3.01 0.69 -9.73
CA ASP A 94 2.85 0.52 -11.18
C ASP A 94 3.17 1.80 -11.98
N LEU A 95 3.18 2.97 -11.33
CA LEU A 95 3.60 4.24 -11.92
C LEU A 95 5.11 4.49 -11.87
N ASP A 96 5.90 3.57 -11.30
CA ASP A 96 7.36 3.63 -11.38
C ASP A 96 7.83 3.35 -12.82
N ILE A 97 8.22 4.43 -13.51
CA ILE A 97 8.77 4.41 -14.87
C ILE A 97 10.31 4.36 -14.91
N VAL A 98 10.97 4.40 -13.75
CA VAL A 98 12.43 4.46 -13.62
C VAL A 98 13.00 3.05 -13.48
N SER A 99 12.36 2.21 -12.67
CA SER A 99 12.88 0.88 -12.37
C SER A 99 12.39 -0.17 -13.37
N GLU A 100 13.24 -1.17 -13.62
CA GLU A 100 12.85 -2.36 -14.38
C GLU A 100 11.75 -3.16 -13.66
N ARG A 101 10.96 -3.92 -14.44
CA ARG A 101 9.97 -4.83 -13.89
C ARG A 101 10.62 -5.85 -12.93
N GLY A 102 10.00 -6.03 -11.78
CA GLY A 102 10.50 -6.83 -10.65
C GLY A 102 11.27 -6.03 -9.60
N LYS A 103 11.65 -4.79 -9.94
CA LYS A 103 12.40 -3.86 -9.08
C LYS A 103 11.65 -2.54 -8.85
N ARG A 104 10.42 -2.40 -9.37
CA ARG A 104 9.61 -1.19 -9.21
C ARG A 104 9.27 -0.92 -7.74
N THR A 105 9.31 0.34 -7.36
CA THR A 105 9.12 0.77 -5.97
C THR A 105 7.98 1.78 -5.82
N VAL A 106 7.39 1.82 -4.63
CA VAL A 106 6.35 2.79 -4.29
C VAL A 106 6.95 4.20 -4.29
N GLU A 107 8.18 4.36 -3.80
CA GLU A 107 8.87 5.65 -3.68
C GLU A 107 9.08 6.29 -5.06
N ASN A 108 9.52 5.52 -6.06
CA ASN A 108 9.64 6.03 -7.42
C ASN A 108 8.27 6.30 -8.05
N GLY A 109 7.25 5.48 -7.76
CA GLY A 109 5.86 5.77 -8.13
C GLY A 109 5.37 7.11 -7.58
N LEU A 110 5.68 7.43 -6.32
CA LEU A 110 5.32 8.69 -5.65
C LEU A 110 6.12 9.91 -6.13
N LYS A 111 7.26 9.71 -6.82
CA LYS A 111 7.94 10.81 -7.52
C LYS A 111 7.13 11.29 -8.74
N THR A 112 6.20 10.50 -9.26
CA THR A 112 5.27 10.93 -10.31
C THR A 112 4.13 11.78 -9.75
N GLU A 113 3.60 12.69 -10.57
CA GLU A 113 2.44 13.50 -10.21
C GLU A 113 1.20 12.64 -9.96
N ASN A 114 0.95 11.64 -10.82
CA ASN A 114 -0.18 10.73 -10.66
C ASN A 114 -0.05 9.89 -9.39
N GLY A 115 1.14 9.43 -9.02
CA GLY A 115 1.37 8.68 -7.78
C GLY A 115 0.99 9.50 -6.55
N ARG A 116 1.38 10.78 -6.51
CA ARG A 116 0.96 11.71 -5.45
C ARG A 116 -0.54 11.93 -5.44
N LYS A 117 -1.16 12.16 -6.60
CA LYS A 117 -2.62 12.36 -6.70
C LYS A 117 -3.39 11.17 -6.16
N ILE A 118 -3.02 9.94 -6.53
CA ILE A 118 -3.69 8.72 -6.07
C ILE A 118 -3.52 8.57 -4.54
N LEU A 119 -2.31 8.82 -4.00
CA LEU A 119 -2.08 8.78 -2.55
C LEU A 119 -2.93 9.83 -1.81
N ASN A 120 -2.93 11.07 -2.29
CA ASN A 120 -3.65 12.17 -1.64
C ASN A 120 -5.18 12.00 -1.72
N ALA A 121 -5.69 11.38 -2.79
CA ALA A 121 -7.12 11.09 -2.95
C ALA A 121 -7.61 9.90 -2.09
N PHE A 122 -6.71 9.16 -1.44
CA PHE A 122 -7.11 8.01 -0.63
C PHE A 122 -7.96 8.43 0.57
N GLN A 123 -9.13 7.81 0.74
CA GLN A 123 -10.04 8.05 1.85
C GLN A 123 -9.91 6.94 2.91
N PHE A 124 -9.87 7.33 4.17
CA PHE A 124 -9.72 6.43 5.31
C PHE A 124 -11.07 6.13 5.96
N GLY A 125 -11.64 4.96 5.66
CA GLY A 125 -13.00 4.62 6.05
C GLY A 125 -14.00 5.69 5.56
N GLU A 126 -14.85 6.15 6.46
CA GLU A 126 -15.84 7.20 6.20
C GLU A 126 -15.36 8.60 6.62
N ILE A 127 -14.11 8.75 7.06
CA ILE A 127 -13.54 10.05 7.41
C ILE A 127 -13.32 10.86 6.13
N LYS A 128 -13.82 12.10 6.12
CA LYS A 128 -13.68 13.01 4.99
C LYS A 128 -12.21 13.28 4.68
N ASN A 129 -11.87 13.39 3.40
CA ASN A 129 -10.50 13.66 2.98
C ASN A 129 -10.11 15.13 3.23
N VAL A 130 -8.91 15.35 3.76
CA VAL A 130 -8.38 16.68 4.10
C VAL A 130 -8.22 17.63 2.91
N LEU A 131 -8.10 17.12 1.67
CA LEU A 131 -7.96 17.94 0.46
C LEU A 131 -9.19 18.82 0.17
N SER A 132 -10.34 18.50 0.75
CA SER A 132 -11.54 19.35 0.67
C SER A 132 -11.37 20.67 1.43
N GLU A 133 -10.55 20.66 2.48
CA GLU A 133 -10.38 21.79 3.39
C GLU A 133 -9.00 22.44 3.29
N ILE A 134 -7.97 21.71 2.86
CA ILE A 134 -6.58 22.15 2.90
C ILE A 134 -5.90 21.95 1.53
N GLU A 135 -5.16 22.97 1.10
CA GLU A 135 -4.21 22.88 0.01
C GLU A 135 -2.79 23.14 0.51
N ARG A 136 -1.84 22.28 0.13
CA ARG A 136 -0.43 22.44 0.50
C ARG A 136 0.39 22.96 -0.67
N GLN A 137 1.14 24.03 -0.44
CA GLN A 137 2.22 24.47 -1.34
C GLN A 137 3.53 24.57 -0.57
N GLY A 138 4.43 23.63 -0.83
CA GLY A 138 5.66 23.48 -0.04
C GLY A 138 5.35 23.22 1.43
N ARG A 139 5.78 24.14 2.31
CA ARG A 139 5.55 24.09 3.77
C ARG A 139 4.41 25.00 4.24
N ILE A 140 3.63 25.55 3.32
CA ILE A 140 2.50 26.41 3.62
C ILE A 140 1.22 25.61 3.35
N LEU A 141 0.31 25.66 4.31
CA LEU A 141 -1.04 25.10 4.23
C LEU A 141 -2.00 26.26 4.04
N TYR A 142 -2.84 26.20 3.01
CA TYR A 142 -3.90 27.14 2.70
C TYR A 142 -5.24 26.51 3.07
N ILE A 143 -6.06 27.25 3.79
CA ILE A 143 -7.34 26.77 4.32
C ILE A 143 -8.47 27.24 3.40
N LYS A 144 -9.27 26.29 2.90
CA LYS A 144 -10.33 26.53 1.91
C LYS A 144 -11.73 26.63 2.53
N GLY A 145 -12.00 25.86 3.59
CA GLY A 145 -13.32 25.81 4.22
C GLY A 145 -13.29 26.20 5.70
N GLU A 146 -14.14 25.58 6.51
CA GLU A 146 -14.34 25.99 7.90
C GLU A 146 -13.07 25.81 8.74
N LYS A 147 -12.81 26.80 9.60
CA LYS A 147 -11.64 26.82 10.49
C LYS A 147 -11.77 25.70 11.53
N ALA A 148 -11.25 24.51 11.23
CA ALA A 148 -11.08 23.49 12.26
C ALA A 148 -10.08 24.00 13.30
N GLU A 149 -10.50 24.26 14.54
CA GLU A 149 -9.63 24.94 15.54
C GLU A 149 -8.28 24.26 15.75
N LYS A 150 -8.22 22.93 15.60
CA LYS A 150 -7.04 22.11 15.86
C LYS A 150 -6.75 21.16 14.71
N ALA A 151 -5.50 21.15 14.28
CA ALA A 151 -4.97 20.22 13.30
C ALA A 151 -3.67 19.59 13.79
N VAL A 152 -3.36 18.40 13.29
CA VAL A 152 -2.07 17.75 13.47
C VAL A 152 -1.49 17.47 12.09
N ILE A 153 -0.26 17.91 11.85
CA ILE A 153 0.51 17.48 10.69
C ILE A 153 1.56 16.46 11.11
N ILE A 154 1.61 15.36 10.38
CA ILE A 154 2.54 14.26 10.56
C ILE A 154 3.44 14.23 9.34
N THR A 155 4.75 14.38 9.56
CA THR A 155 5.76 14.19 8.53
C THR A 155 6.36 12.79 8.69
N LEU A 156 6.30 11.99 7.64
CA LEU A 156 6.83 10.63 7.61
C LEU A 156 8.04 10.57 6.68
N LYS A 157 9.21 10.21 7.21
CA LYS A 157 10.38 9.85 6.41
C LYS A 157 10.42 8.33 6.28
N LEU A 158 10.38 7.83 5.05
CA LEU A 158 10.38 6.39 4.77
C LEU A 158 11.78 5.92 4.39
N ASP A 159 12.16 4.74 4.89
CA ASP A 159 13.32 3.99 4.43
C ASP A 159 12.85 2.71 3.74
N SER A 160 13.01 2.68 2.41
CA SER A 160 12.59 1.58 1.54
C SER A 160 13.50 0.36 1.60
N GLU A 161 14.73 0.51 2.09
CA GLU A 161 15.71 -0.57 2.20
C GLU A 161 15.49 -1.36 3.49
N THR A 162 15.35 -0.65 4.61
CA THR A 162 15.14 -1.26 5.93
C THR A 162 13.66 -1.49 6.25
N TYR A 163 12.75 -0.90 5.47
CA TYR A 163 11.31 -0.87 5.75
C TYR A 163 11.05 -0.33 7.16
N THR A 164 11.59 0.85 7.42
CA THR A 164 11.34 1.62 8.63
C THR A 164 10.79 2.99 8.28
N ALA A 165 10.23 3.67 9.27
CA ALA A 165 9.73 5.03 9.09
C ALA A 165 10.02 5.85 10.35
N GLU A 166 10.61 7.02 10.16
CA GLU A 166 10.69 8.06 11.18
C GLU A 166 9.49 8.98 11.04
N LYS A 167 8.93 9.42 12.17
CA LYS A 167 7.78 10.35 12.18
C LYS A 167 8.04 11.54 13.09
N ALA A 168 7.56 12.69 12.66
CA ALA A 168 7.48 13.90 13.45
C ALA A 168 6.04 14.43 13.40
N GLU A 169 5.51 14.81 14.56
CA GLU A 169 4.14 15.33 14.69
C GLU A 169 4.22 16.79 15.16
N GLU A 170 3.37 17.64 14.59
CA GLU A 170 3.26 19.05 14.95
C GLU A 170 1.79 19.43 15.06
N ASP A 171 1.39 19.94 16.22
CA ASP A 171 0.07 20.51 16.45
C ASP A 171 -0.01 21.91 15.85
N LEU A 172 -1.08 22.18 15.11
CA LEU A 172 -1.34 23.43 14.42
C LEU A 172 -2.71 23.99 14.82
N TYR A 173 -2.80 25.31 14.91
CA TYR A 173 -4.05 26.03 15.19
C TYR A 173 -4.48 26.79 13.94
N LEU A 174 -5.60 26.40 13.34
CA LEU A 174 -6.07 26.92 12.05
C LEU A 174 -6.79 28.28 12.17
N ASN A 175 -6.12 29.27 12.76
CA ASN A 175 -6.68 30.58 13.03
C ASN A 175 -6.55 31.58 11.85
N ARG A 176 -5.66 31.31 10.90
CA ARG A 176 -5.32 32.14 9.74
C ARG A 176 -5.60 31.41 8.43
N ASP A 177 -5.73 32.16 7.34
CA ASP A 177 -5.99 31.62 6.00
C ASP A 177 -4.83 30.76 5.48
N ASN A 178 -3.61 30.99 6.00
CA ASN A 178 -2.47 30.13 5.77
C ASN A 178 -1.60 29.97 7.01
N ILE A 179 -0.97 28.80 7.12
CA ILE A 179 -0.07 28.43 8.23
C ILE A 179 1.13 27.68 7.67
N SER A 180 2.31 28.00 8.19
CA SER A 180 3.53 27.25 7.92
C SER A 180 3.80 26.22 9.01
N PHE A 181 4.36 25.07 8.64
CA PHE A 181 4.85 24.07 9.59
C PHE A 181 6.38 23.91 9.51
N LYS A 182 6.96 23.30 10.55
CA LYS A 182 8.42 23.15 10.68
C LYS A 182 8.96 22.15 9.67
N LYS A 183 10.18 22.41 9.21
CA LYS A 183 10.97 21.42 8.47
C LYS A 183 11.53 20.42 9.48
N GLN A 184 11.08 19.16 9.40
CA GLN A 184 11.46 18.10 10.34
C GLN A 184 12.62 17.23 9.83
N PHE A 185 12.79 17.12 8.51
CA PHE A 185 13.79 16.27 7.86
C PHE A 185 14.55 17.04 6.76
N SER A 186 15.60 16.44 6.19
CA SER A 186 16.42 17.05 5.13
C SER A 186 15.66 17.18 3.81
N ASP A 187 16.06 18.09 2.91
CA ASP A 187 15.42 18.26 1.59
C ASP A 187 15.67 17.06 0.66
N ASN A 188 16.72 16.28 0.94
CA ASN A 188 17.03 15.07 0.19
C ASN A 188 16.22 13.86 0.68
N ASP A 189 15.57 13.96 1.84
CA ASP A 189 14.78 12.87 2.39
C ASP A 189 13.44 12.76 1.66
N PHE A 190 13.08 11.53 1.30
CA PHE A 190 11.75 11.27 0.76
C PHE A 190 10.72 11.27 1.90
N VAL A 191 9.91 12.34 1.96
CA VAL A 191 8.93 12.56 3.01
C VAL A 191 7.50 12.59 2.49
N LEU A 192 6.58 12.06 3.31
CA LEU A 192 5.14 12.15 3.11
C LEU A 192 4.52 13.03 4.20
N TYR A 193 3.52 13.81 3.83
CA TYR A 193 2.75 14.63 4.76
C TYR A 193 1.36 14.04 4.92
N PHE A 194 0.95 13.83 6.17
CA PHE A 194 -0.38 13.38 6.54
C PHE A 194 -0.97 14.39 7.50
N MET A 195 -2.22 14.79 7.29
CA MET A 195 -2.88 15.79 8.12
C MET A 195 -4.17 15.25 8.70
N ILE A 196 -4.47 15.70 9.91
CA ILE A 196 -5.66 15.35 10.67
C ILE A 196 -6.29 16.65 11.15
N LEU A 197 -7.57 16.83 10.85
CA LEU A 197 -8.37 17.93 11.38
C LEU A 197 -9.27 17.38 12.48
N LYS A 198 -9.38 18.12 13.58
CA LYS A 198 -10.27 17.78 14.68
C LYS A 198 -11.33 18.86 14.84
N ASN A 199 -12.54 18.42 15.20
CA ASN A 199 -13.61 19.35 15.59
C ASN A 199 -13.44 19.82 17.05
N GLU A 200 -14.36 20.69 17.49
CA GLU A 200 -14.39 21.25 18.86
C GLU A 200 -14.42 20.16 19.96
N ASN A 201 -15.03 19.00 19.65
CA ASN A 201 -15.09 17.84 20.55
C ASN A 201 -13.82 16.96 20.50
N ASN A 202 -12.73 17.44 19.88
CA ASN A 202 -11.47 16.74 19.70
C ASN A 202 -11.60 15.40 18.91
N LYS A 203 -12.68 15.22 18.15
CA LYS A 203 -12.88 14.07 17.25
C LYS A 203 -12.33 14.38 15.86
N ILE A 204 -11.77 13.37 15.19
CA ILE A 204 -11.28 13.49 13.82
C ILE A 204 -12.45 13.81 12.89
N SER A 205 -12.39 14.96 12.21
CA SER A 205 -13.37 15.36 11.21
C SER A 205 -12.89 15.07 9.79
N HIS A 206 -11.60 15.29 9.53
CA HIS A 206 -10.96 15.02 8.24
C HIS A 206 -9.57 14.42 8.44
N MET A 207 -9.13 13.60 7.49
CA MET A 207 -7.74 13.14 7.44
C MET A 207 -7.30 12.77 6.03
N GLY A 208 -6.00 12.79 5.75
CA GLY A 208 -5.46 12.38 4.45
C GLY A 208 -4.03 12.83 4.20
N PHE A 209 -3.48 12.44 3.04
CA PHE A 209 -2.17 12.88 2.59
C PHE A 209 -2.22 14.21 1.82
N LEU A 210 -1.12 14.98 1.86
CA LEU A 210 -0.97 16.33 1.25
C LEU A 210 0.19 16.45 0.25
#